data_AF-A0AAU7BP47-F1
#
_entry.id   AF-A0AAU7BP47-F1
#
_cell.length_a   1.000
_cell.length_b   1.000
_cell.length_c   1.000
_cell.angle_alpha   90.00
_cell.angle_beta   90.00
_cell.angle_gamma   90.00
#
_symmetry.space_group_name_H-M   'P 1'
#
loop_
_entity.id
_entity.type
_entity.pdbx_description
1 polymer ?
#
loop_
_entity_poly.entity_id
_entity_poly.type
_entity_poly.pdbx_seq_one_letter_code
_entity_poly.pdbx_strand_id
1 'polypeptide(L)'
;MKHLKYIVLTAAFLTLVGQQEICAQGKSEAAKAKVEQKKESIEKEIKEDIKEVRDDKREDMKALRERLKAATTDEEREAILEKMKELRGDAKEDIKELKEDLDDDDKLEREAKAKLNQEVKAKENKAKGNAYGKNKGELKGREFGLARAAEAKAKVKKYEESFEKNDELIKRGKSRIQQAMERIKKAKEDKSLTEDEIKEREERIKKAENKINSLEEAIKKAKEKMKEKTEQLSKILVKENN
;
A
#
# COMPACT_ATOMS: atom_id res chain seq x y z
N MET A 1 3.22 31.34 64.88
CA MET A 1 3.12 31.09 63.42
C MET A 1 4.47 30.75 62.77
N LYS A 2 5.22 29.76 63.30
CA LYS A 2 6.50 29.32 62.69
C LYS A 2 6.39 27.96 61.99
N HIS A 3 5.35 27.17 62.29
CA HIS A 3 5.13 25.86 61.66
C HIS A 3 4.18 25.90 60.44
N LEU A 4 3.42 26.99 60.27
CA LEU A 4 2.53 27.16 59.11
C LEU A 4 3.31 27.34 57.80
N LYS A 5 4.51 27.93 57.87
CA LYS A 5 5.40 28.10 56.71
C LYS A 5 5.93 26.76 56.19
N TYR A 6 6.18 25.79 57.07
CA TYR A 6 6.68 24.47 56.68
C TYR A 6 5.57 23.60 56.07
N ILE A 7 4.33 23.71 56.57
CA ILE A 7 3.17 22.97 56.03
C ILE A 7 2.83 23.44 54.61
N VAL A 8 2.89 24.74 54.34
CA VAL A 8 2.67 25.31 53.00
C VAL A 8 3.83 24.94 52.05
N LEU A 9 5.07 24.86 52.56
CA LEU A 9 6.23 24.44 51.74
C LEU A 9 6.18 22.95 51.37
N THR A 10 5.71 22.08 52.27
CA THR A 10 5.53 20.65 51.97
C THR A 10 4.35 20.36 51.05
N ALA A 11 3.26 21.15 51.12
CA ALA A 11 2.13 21.02 50.21
C ALA A 11 2.48 21.43 48.78
N ALA A 12 3.36 22.44 48.60
CA ALA A 12 3.83 22.87 47.27
C ALA A 12 4.80 21.86 46.62
N PHE A 13 5.51 21.04 47.41
CA PHE A 13 6.41 20.02 46.88
C PHE A 13 5.67 18.75 46.42
N LEU A 14 4.53 18.42 47.04
CA LEU A 14 3.68 17.29 46.63
C LEU A 14 2.91 17.55 45.32
N THR A 15 2.67 18.79 44.94
CA THR A 15 2.00 19.12 43.67
C THR A 15 2.94 19.11 42.45
N LEU A 16 4.27 19.10 42.64
CA LEU A 16 5.24 19.11 41.55
C LEU A 16 5.75 17.72 41.14
N VAL A 17 5.55 16.70 41.98
CA VAL A 17 5.90 15.30 41.67
C VAL A 17 4.73 14.56 40.97
N GLY A 18 3.51 15.07 41.09
CA GLY A 18 2.30 14.46 40.50
C GLY A 18 2.09 14.68 38.98
N GLN A 19 2.92 15.49 38.30
CA GLN A 19 2.77 15.74 36.86
C GLN A 19 3.61 14.82 35.95
N GLN A 20 4.40 13.90 36.50
CA GLN A 20 5.22 13.00 35.68
C GLN A 20 4.52 11.71 35.22
N GLU A 21 3.29 11.43 35.65
CA GLU A 21 2.55 10.21 35.25
C GLU A 21 1.49 10.42 34.14
N ILE A 22 1.23 11.66 33.70
CA ILE A 22 0.20 11.92 32.67
C ILE A 22 0.76 11.82 31.23
N CYS A 23 2.07 11.62 31.04
CA CYS A 23 2.67 11.52 29.70
C CYS A 23 2.76 10.08 29.12
N ALA A 24 2.17 9.08 29.76
CA ALA A 24 2.15 7.70 29.26
C ALA A 24 0.90 7.36 28.43
N GLN A 25 -0.27 7.92 28.77
CA GLN A 25 -1.55 7.56 28.14
C GLN A 25 -1.77 8.23 26.77
N GLY A 26 -1.29 9.46 26.56
CA GLY A 26 -1.50 10.22 25.31
C GLY A 26 -0.71 9.74 24.09
N LYS A 27 0.38 8.98 24.27
CA LYS A 27 1.11 8.36 23.14
C LYS A 27 0.32 7.22 22.49
N SER A 28 -0.55 6.56 23.26
CA SER A 28 -1.38 5.46 22.78
C SER A 28 -2.57 5.97 21.94
N GLU A 29 -3.19 7.08 22.36
CA GLU A 29 -4.29 7.71 21.62
C GLU A 29 -3.81 8.35 20.32
N ALA A 30 -2.67 9.03 20.33
CA ALA A 30 -2.08 9.60 19.10
C ALA A 30 -1.67 8.53 18.08
N ALA A 31 -1.25 7.34 18.54
CA ALA A 31 -0.96 6.22 17.67
C ALA A 31 -2.23 5.60 17.09
N LYS A 32 -3.27 5.42 17.92
CA LYS A 32 -4.61 4.95 17.48
C LYS A 32 -5.22 5.90 16.46
N ALA A 33 -5.20 7.20 16.70
CA ALA A 33 -5.73 8.20 15.77
C ALA A 33 -5.04 8.17 14.38
N LYS A 34 -3.73 7.89 14.33
CA LYS A 34 -2.99 7.74 13.06
C LYS A 34 -3.33 6.45 12.31
N VAL A 35 -3.61 5.37 13.03
CA VAL A 35 -4.09 4.12 12.43
C VAL A 35 -5.49 4.36 11.85
N GLU A 36 -6.38 5.00 12.61
CA GLU A 36 -7.74 5.31 12.17
C GLU A 36 -7.74 6.22 10.93
N GLN A 37 -6.92 7.27 10.93
CA GLN A 37 -6.80 8.16 9.77
C GLN A 37 -6.31 7.42 8.50
N LYS A 38 -5.39 6.46 8.65
CA LYS A 38 -4.91 5.64 7.52
C LYS A 38 -5.97 4.63 7.08
N LYS A 39 -6.72 4.07 8.02
CA LYS A 39 -7.85 3.18 7.75
C LYS A 39 -8.93 3.91 6.95
N GLU A 40 -9.36 5.09 7.38
CA GLU A 40 -10.29 5.95 6.63
C GLU A 40 -9.79 6.28 5.21
N SER A 41 -8.47 6.49 5.05
CA SER A 41 -7.88 6.73 3.73
C SER A 41 -7.97 5.50 2.83
N ILE A 42 -7.73 4.30 3.36
CA ILE A 42 -7.83 3.04 2.62
C ILE A 42 -9.30 2.76 2.27
N GLU A 43 -10.23 2.98 3.20
CA GLU A 43 -11.66 2.85 2.93
C GLU A 43 -12.13 3.79 1.82
N LYS A 44 -11.61 5.03 1.77
CA LYS A 44 -11.91 5.98 0.69
C LYS A 44 -11.38 5.49 -0.65
N GLU A 45 -10.14 4.99 -0.69
CA GLU A 45 -9.55 4.38 -1.91
C GLU A 45 -10.43 3.23 -2.42
N ILE A 46 -10.82 2.28 -1.54
CA ILE A 46 -11.67 1.15 -1.93
C ILE A 46 -13.07 1.61 -2.37
N LYS A 47 -13.66 2.60 -1.71
CA LYS A 47 -14.96 3.19 -2.11
C LYS A 47 -14.88 3.88 -3.48
N GLU A 48 -13.76 4.53 -3.80
CA GLU A 48 -13.51 5.10 -5.13
C GLU A 48 -13.36 4.00 -6.18
N ASP A 49 -12.60 2.93 -5.91
CA ASP A 49 -12.45 1.79 -6.81
C ASP A 49 -13.81 1.12 -7.12
N ILE A 50 -14.67 0.92 -6.10
CA ILE A 50 -16.03 0.41 -6.28
C ILE A 50 -16.86 1.33 -7.18
N LYS A 51 -16.68 2.65 -7.07
CA LYS A 51 -17.39 3.63 -7.87
C LYS A 51 -16.91 3.61 -9.32
N GLU A 52 -15.60 3.54 -9.55
CA GLU A 52 -15.00 3.44 -10.89
C GLU A 52 -15.48 2.17 -11.62
N VAL A 53 -15.47 1.01 -10.94
CA VAL A 53 -16.02 -0.25 -11.48
C VAL A 53 -17.50 -0.11 -11.85
N ARG A 54 -18.30 0.56 -11.02
CA ARG A 54 -19.73 0.80 -11.34
C ARG A 54 -19.93 1.71 -12.54
N ASP A 55 -19.15 2.79 -12.62
CA ASP A 55 -19.27 3.77 -13.68
C ASP A 55 -18.84 3.17 -15.03
N ASP A 56 -17.70 2.47 -15.09
CA ASP A 56 -17.24 1.75 -16.28
C ASP A 56 -18.28 0.72 -16.77
N LYS A 57 -18.83 -0.10 -15.86
CA LYS A 57 -19.83 -1.11 -16.21
C LYS A 57 -21.17 -0.50 -16.60
N ARG A 58 -21.52 0.68 -16.08
CA ARG A 58 -22.72 1.42 -16.46
C ARG A 58 -22.61 1.98 -17.87
N GLU A 59 -21.44 2.46 -18.26
CA GLU A 59 -21.16 2.89 -19.63
C GLU A 59 -21.25 1.72 -20.61
N ASP A 60 -20.59 0.59 -20.30
CA ASP A 60 -20.68 -0.64 -21.09
C ASP A 60 -22.13 -1.13 -21.25
N MET A 61 -22.91 -1.14 -20.16
CA MET A 61 -24.33 -1.52 -20.20
C MET A 61 -25.18 -0.55 -21.02
N LYS A 62 -24.85 0.74 -21.04
CA LYS A 62 -25.56 1.74 -21.85
C LYS A 62 -25.27 1.54 -23.33
N ALA A 63 -24.01 1.28 -23.69
CA ALA A 63 -23.62 0.96 -25.06
C ALA A 63 -24.31 -0.32 -25.58
N LEU A 64 -24.34 -1.38 -24.76
CA LEU A 64 -25.06 -2.62 -25.09
C LEU A 64 -26.58 -2.39 -25.22
N ARG A 65 -27.18 -1.49 -24.44
CA ARG A 65 -28.62 -1.15 -24.54
C ARG A 65 -28.97 -0.45 -25.83
N GLU A 66 -28.13 0.48 -26.27
CA GLU A 66 -28.32 1.16 -27.56
C GLU A 66 -28.17 0.17 -28.72
N ARG A 67 -27.21 -0.75 -28.64
CA ARG A 67 -27.11 -1.83 -29.63
C ARG A 67 -28.31 -2.77 -29.63
N LEU A 68 -28.84 -3.12 -28.46
CA LEU A 68 -30.04 -3.96 -28.38
C LEU A 68 -31.25 -3.31 -29.05
N LYS A 69 -31.37 -1.98 -28.97
CA LYS A 69 -32.43 -1.23 -29.68
C LYS A 69 -32.20 -1.19 -31.19
N ALA A 70 -30.94 -1.12 -31.63
CA ALA A 70 -30.57 -1.10 -33.05
C ALA A 70 -30.56 -2.49 -33.72
N ALA A 71 -30.54 -3.56 -32.93
CA ALA A 71 -30.49 -4.94 -33.43
C ALA A 71 -31.77 -5.32 -34.20
N THR A 72 -31.57 -5.82 -35.42
CA THR A 72 -32.64 -6.13 -36.38
C THR A 72 -32.95 -7.63 -36.44
N THR A 73 -32.03 -8.48 -36.00
CA THR A 73 -32.19 -9.95 -35.96
C THR A 73 -32.30 -10.46 -34.52
N ASP A 74 -32.97 -11.60 -34.34
CA ASP A 74 -33.12 -12.23 -33.03
C ASP A 74 -31.80 -12.81 -32.50
N GLU A 75 -30.94 -13.30 -33.39
CA GLU A 75 -29.59 -13.80 -33.05
C GLU A 75 -28.69 -12.69 -32.47
N GLU A 76 -28.71 -11.48 -33.05
CA GLU A 76 -27.98 -10.33 -32.51
C GLU A 76 -28.51 -9.91 -31.15
N ARG A 77 -29.84 -9.97 -30.95
CA ARG A 77 -30.47 -9.65 -29.67
C ARG A 77 -30.07 -10.64 -28.58
N GLU A 78 -30.06 -11.94 -28.87
CA GLU A 78 -29.61 -12.97 -27.92
C GLU A 78 -28.15 -12.79 -27.53
N ALA A 79 -27.26 -12.57 -28.50
CA ALA A 79 -25.83 -12.34 -28.23
C ALA A 79 -25.59 -11.09 -27.36
N ILE A 80 -26.34 -10.01 -27.59
CA ILE A 80 -26.24 -8.79 -26.77
C ILE A 80 -26.76 -9.05 -25.35
N LEU A 81 -27.85 -9.79 -25.20
CA LEU A 81 -28.41 -10.14 -23.89
C LEU A 81 -27.48 -11.05 -23.07
N GLU A 82 -26.77 -11.97 -23.72
CA GLU A 82 -25.77 -12.82 -23.08
C GLU A 82 -24.58 -11.99 -22.56
N LYS A 83 -24.04 -11.10 -23.39
CA LYS A 83 -23.00 -10.15 -22.98
C LYS A 83 -23.42 -9.26 -21.83
N MET A 84 -24.68 -8.80 -21.81
CA MET A 84 -25.23 -8.05 -20.67
C MET A 84 -25.30 -8.87 -19.38
N LYS A 85 -25.56 -10.19 -19.47
CA LYS A 85 -25.56 -11.09 -18.31
C LYS A 85 -24.15 -11.32 -17.80
N GLU A 86 -23.18 -11.61 -18.67
CA GLU A 86 -21.77 -11.75 -18.30
C GLU A 86 -21.23 -10.48 -17.64
N LEU A 87 -21.47 -9.32 -18.26
CA LEU A 87 -20.98 -8.04 -17.73
C LEU A 87 -21.56 -7.71 -16.34
N ARG A 88 -22.81 -8.13 -16.07
CA ARG A 88 -23.42 -8.06 -14.73
C ARG A 88 -22.83 -9.08 -13.75
N GLY A 89 -22.44 -10.26 -14.23
CA GLY A 89 -21.76 -11.28 -13.44
C GLY A 89 -20.41 -10.77 -12.95
N ASP A 90 -19.55 -10.35 -13.89
CA ASP A 90 -18.23 -9.77 -13.61
C ASP A 90 -18.34 -8.58 -12.63
N ALA A 91 -19.26 -7.65 -12.90
CA ALA A 91 -19.44 -6.49 -12.02
C ALA A 91 -19.85 -6.88 -10.59
N LYS A 92 -20.65 -7.94 -10.43
CA LYS A 92 -21.01 -8.43 -9.11
C LYS A 92 -19.82 -9.05 -8.40
N GLU A 93 -18.97 -9.78 -9.11
CA GLU A 93 -17.79 -10.43 -8.54
C GLU A 93 -16.73 -9.40 -8.13
N ASP A 94 -16.38 -8.47 -9.03
CA ASP A 94 -15.44 -7.38 -8.76
C ASP A 94 -15.89 -6.51 -7.56
N ILE A 95 -17.17 -6.15 -7.52
CA ILE A 95 -17.73 -5.37 -6.39
C ILE A 95 -17.78 -6.19 -5.10
N LYS A 96 -18.00 -7.51 -5.20
CA LYS A 96 -18.05 -8.39 -4.02
C LYS A 96 -16.68 -8.51 -3.39
N GLU A 97 -15.62 -8.74 -4.18
CA GLU A 97 -14.24 -8.79 -3.68
C GLU A 97 -13.84 -7.49 -2.98
N LEU A 98 -14.12 -6.34 -3.61
CA LEU A 98 -13.84 -5.02 -3.01
C LEU A 98 -14.67 -4.74 -1.76
N LYS A 99 -15.89 -5.26 -1.67
CA LYS A 99 -16.72 -5.13 -0.45
C LYS A 99 -16.24 -6.03 0.68
N GLU A 100 -15.83 -7.26 0.38
CA GLU A 100 -15.24 -8.14 1.39
C GLU A 100 -13.99 -7.48 2.00
N ASP A 101 -13.17 -6.82 1.17
CA ASP A 101 -12.02 -6.04 1.62
C ASP A 101 -12.39 -4.80 2.45
N LEU A 102 -13.53 -4.17 2.16
CA LEU A 102 -14.04 -3.01 2.89
C LEU A 102 -14.66 -3.38 4.24
N ASP A 103 -15.32 -4.55 4.31
CA ASP A 103 -16.02 -5.03 5.50
C ASP A 103 -15.08 -5.80 6.47
N ASP A 104 -13.89 -6.21 6.01
CA ASP A 104 -12.85 -6.84 6.85
C ASP A 104 -12.02 -5.80 7.63
N ASP A 105 -12.56 -5.43 8.80
CA ASP A 105 -11.94 -4.45 9.72
C ASP A 105 -10.51 -4.83 10.12
N ASP A 106 -10.25 -6.12 10.33
CA ASP A 106 -8.95 -6.66 10.72
C ASP A 106 -7.94 -6.50 9.58
N LYS A 107 -8.36 -6.74 8.33
CA LYS A 107 -7.51 -6.53 7.16
C LYS A 107 -7.18 -5.04 6.97
N LEU A 108 -8.17 -4.17 7.06
CA LEU A 108 -7.98 -2.71 6.98
C LEU A 108 -7.03 -2.20 8.06
N GLU A 109 -7.19 -2.65 9.30
CA GLU A 109 -6.33 -2.24 10.41
C GLU A 109 -4.88 -2.73 10.22
N ARG A 110 -4.69 -3.97 9.71
CA ARG A 110 -3.35 -4.50 9.38
C ARG A 110 -2.68 -3.70 8.29
N GLU A 111 -3.39 -3.34 7.22
CA GLU A 111 -2.85 -2.52 6.13
C GLU A 111 -2.52 -1.10 6.59
N ALA A 112 -3.39 -0.49 7.40
CA ALA A 112 -3.15 0.82 7.99
C ALA A 112 -1.89 0.82 8.88
N LYS A 113 -1.74 -0.19 9.76
CA LYS A 113 -0.55 -0.40 10.59
C LYS A 113 0.70 -0.63 9.73
N ALA A 114 0.59 -1.37 8.63
CA ALA A 114 1.71 -1.62 7.72
C ALA A 114 2.18 -0.34 7.00
N LYS A 115 1.26 0.44 6.42
CA LYS A 115 1.55 1.74 5.78
C LYS A 115 2.16 2.72 6.80
N LEU A 116 1.60 2.80 8.01
CA LEU A 116 2.13 3.66 9.07
C LEU A 116 3.54 3.23 9.52
N ASN A 117 3.78 1.93 9.68
CA ASN A 117 5.10 1.40 10.03
C ASN A 117 6.15 1.67 8.95
N GLN A 118 5.79 1.62 7.67
CA GLN A 118 6.70 2.03 6.59
C GLN A 118 7.06 3.52 6.69
N GLU A 119 6.08 4.39 6.96
CA GLU A 119 6.29 5.83 7.08
C GLU A 119 7.12 6.21 8.32
N VAL A 120 6.86 5.58 9.47
CA VAL A 120 7.64 5.77 10.70
C VAL A 120 9.08 5.30 10.50
N LYS A 121 9.31 4.14 9.87
CA LYS A 121 10.66 3.65 9.55
C LYS A 121 11.38 4.56 8.55
N ALA A 122 10.67 5.16 7.60
CA ALA A 122 11.23 6.14 6.68
C ALA A 122 11.64 7.44 7.40
N LYS A 123 10.89 7.87 8.43
CA LYS A 123 11.17 9.06 9.25
C LYS A 123 12.26 8.81 10.30
N GLU A 124 12.28 7.66 10.97
CA GLU A 124 13.33 7.27 11.92
C GLU A 124 14.71 7.16 11.25
N ASN A 125 14.76 6.62 10.03
CA ASN A 125 16.00 6.54 9.25
C ASN A 125 16.53 7.92 8.80
N LYS A 126 15.71 8.98 8.84
CA LYS A 126 16.16 10.36 8.60
C LYS A 126 16.66 11.08 9.86
N ALA A 127 16.24 10.65 11.06
CA ALA A 127 16.58 11.29 12.34
C ALA A 127 17.84 10.72 13.03
N LYS A 128 18.24 9.49 12.71
CA LYS A 128 19.48 8.88 13.25
C LYS A 128 20.64 9.16 12.28
N GLY A 129 21.35 10.26 12.53
CA GLY A 129 22.48 10.70 11.72
C GLY A 129 23.57 9.64 11.53
N ASN A 130 24.15 9.61 10.32
CA ASN A 130 25.27 8.77 9.89
C ASN A 130 26.62 9.18 10.55
N ALA A 131 26.65 9.35 11.86
CA ALA A 131 27.87 9.73 12.58
C ALA A 131 28.36 8.58 13.46
N TYR A 132 29.58 8.13 13.14
CA TYR A 132 30.46 7.29 13.95
C TYR A 132 30.17 7.39 15.47
N GLY A 133 29.63 6.31 16.06
CA GLY A 133 29.66 6.07 17.51
C GLY A 133 28.63 6.77 18.41
N LYS A 134 27.69 7.59 17.91
CA LYS A 134 26.79 8.37 18.80
C LYS A 134 25.65 7.60 19.51
N ASN A 135 25.32 6.38 19.08
CA ASN A 135 24.20 5.60 19.65
C ASN A 135 24.67 4.25 20.24
N LYS A 136 25.76 4.25 21.01
CA LYS A 136 26.27 3.02 21.64
C LYS A 136 25.39 2.49 22.78
N GLY A 137 24.57 3.35 23.41
CA GLY A 137 23.85 2.96 24.63
C GLY A 137 24.85 2.45 25.66
N GLU A 138 24.56 1.29 26.25
CA GLU A 138 25.48 0.57 27.15
C GLU A 138 26.48 -0.34 26.42
N LEU A 139 26.21 -0.68 25.15
CA LEU A 139 27.00 -1.63 24.37
C LEU A 139 28.34 -0.99 23.94
N LYS A 140 29.46 -1.65 24.28
CA LYS A 140 30.81 -1.16 23.94
C LYS A 140 31.52 -2.09 22.96
N GLY A 141 32.32 -1.49 22.08
CA GLY A 141 33.24 -2.20 21.19
C GLY A 141 32.56 -3.25 20.30
N ARG A 142 32.90 -4.52 20.53
CA ARG A 142 32.51 -5.68 19.70
C ARG A 142 31.01 -5.95 19.71
N GLU A 143 30.36 -5.85 20.87
CA GLU A 143 28.91 -6.10 20.99
C GLU A 143 28.09 -5.08 20.20
N PHE A 144 28.55 -3.83 20.18
CA PHE A 144 27.96 -2.78 19.36
C PHE A 144 28.11 -3.04 17.86
N GLY A 145 29.28 -3.54 17.43
CA GLY A 145 29.52 -3.97 16.05
C GLY A 145 28.59 -5.10 15.62
N LEU A 146 28.45 -6.14 16.45
CA LEU A 146 27.54 -7.26 16.21
C LEU A 146 26.07 -6.82 16.14
N ALA A 147 25.64 -5.94 17.05
CA ALA A 147 24.27 -5.41 17.03
C ALA A 147 23.98 -4.60 15.75
N ARG A 148 24.93 -3.77 15.30
CA ARG A 148 24.85 -3.01 14.03
C ARG A 148 24.78 -3.93 12.81
N ALA A 149 25.60 -4.99 12.80
CA ALA A 149 25.61 -5.98 11.74
C ALA A 149 24.27 -6.74 11.67
N ALA A 150 23.74 -7.15 12.81
CA ALA A 150 22.44 -7.80 12.91
C ALA A 150 21.31 -6.87 12.45
N GLU A 151 21.32 -5.60 12.86
CA GLU A 151 20.34 -4.60 12.40
C GLU A 151 20.40 -4.39 10.88
N ALA A 152 21.61 -4.30 10.32
CA ALA A 152 21.81 -4.15 8.88
C ALA A 152 21.26 -5.37 8.11
N LYS A 153 21.56 -6.60 8.57
CA LYS A 153 20.99 -7.83 8.00
C LYS A 153 19.46 -7.85 8.11
N ALA A 154 18.90 -7.46 9.24
CA ALA A 154 17.45 -7.38 9.43
C ALA A 154 16.80 -6.34 8.49
N LYS A 155 17.49 -5.22 8.19
CA LYS A 155 17.03 -4.25 7.19
C LYS A 155 17.06 -4.85 5.79
N VAL A 156 18.13 -5.55 5.42
CA VAL A 156 18.22 -6.24 4.11
C VAL A 156 17.05 -7.20 3.92
N LYS A 157 16.80 -8.07 4.91
CA LYS A 157 15.68 -9.03 4.87
C LYS A 157 14.32 -8.33 4.70
N LYS A 158 14.08 -7.22 5.41
CA LYS A 158 12.85 -6.44 5.27
C LYS A 158 12.68 -5.85 3.87
N TYR A 159 13.78 -5.44 3.23
CA TYR A 159 13.73 -4.95 1.86
C TYR A 159 13.46 -6.08 0.87
N GLU A 160 14.06 -7.26 1.06
CA GLU A 160 13.77 -8.47 0.26
C GLU A 160 12.28 -8.83 0.31
N GLU A 161 11.70 -8.93 1.51
CA GLU A 161 10.26 -9.19 1.70
C GLU A 161 9.39 -8.11 1.03
N SER A 162 9.83 -6.85 1.05
CA SER A 162 9.10 -5.76 0.38
C SER A 162 9.18 -5.86 -1.15
N PHE A 163 10.30 -6.35 -1.69
CA PHE A 163 10.46 -6.56 -3.11
C PHE A 163 9.60 -7.72 -3.62
N GLU A 164 9.47 -8.81 -2.86
CA GLU A 164 8.58 -9.92 -3.20
C GLU A 164 7.13 -9.46 -3.32
N LYS A 165 6.65 -8.67 -2.34
CA LYS A 165 5.30 -8.08 -2.40
C LYS A 165 5.12 -7.18 -3.61
N ASN A 166 6.12 -6.37 -3.93
CA ASN A 166 6.07 -5.50 -5.10
C ASN A 166 6.08 -6.29 -6.42
N ASP A 167 6.84 -7.38 -6.50
CA ASP A 167 6.83 -8.26 -7.67
C ASP A 167 5.46 -8.92 -7.86
N GLU A 168 4.81 -9.36 -6.78
CA GLU A 168 3.44 -9.87 -6.83
C GLU A 168 2.46 -8.82 -7.34
N LEU A 169 2.54 -7.58 -6.84
CA LEU A 169 1.71 -6.48 -7.31
C LEU A 169 1.91 -6.19 -8.80
N ILE A 170 3.17 -6.19 -9.27
CA ILE A 170 3.48 -6.06 -10.70
C ILE A 170 2.88 -7.21 -11.50
N LYS A 171 3.03 -8.45 -11.05
CA LYS A 171 2.45 -9.62 -11.73
C LYS A 171 0.93 -9.52 -11.85
N ARG A 172 0.24 -9.17 -10.77
CA ARG A 172 -1.22 -8.95 -10.78
C ARG A 172 -1.60 -7.82 -11.72
N GLY A 173 -0.88 -6.71 -11.68
CA GLY A 173 -1.11 -5.57 -12.58
C GLY A 173 -0.94 -5.94 -14.05
N LYS A 174 0.12 -6.68 -14.41
CA LYS A 174 0.34 -7.19 -15.78
C LYS A 174 -0.79 -8.12 -16.23
N SER A 175 -1.24 -9.01 -15.36
CA SER A 175 -2.37 -9.91 -15.66
C SER A 175 -3.66 -9.14 -15.92
N ARG A 176 -3.98 -8.12 -15.12
CA ARG A 176 -5.16 -7.26 -15.34
C ARG A 176 -5.07 -6.48 -16.66
N ILE A 177 -3.89 -5.98 -17.00
CA ILE A 177 -3.65 -5.32 -18.30
C ILE A 177 -3.89 -6.30 -19.45
N GLN A 178 -3.37 -7.53 -19.37
CA GLN A 178 -3.61 -8.55 -20.39
C GLN A 178 -5.09 -8.87 -20.55
N GLN A 179 -5.83 -9.04 -19.46
CA GLN A 179 -7.27 -9.26 -19.50
C GLN A 179 -8.01 -8.07 -20.15
N ALA A 180 -7.60 -6.83 -19.84
CA ALA A 180 -8.16 -5.64 -20.46
C ALA A 180 -7.89 -5.59 -21.98
N MET A 181 -6.67 -5.97 -22.42
CA MET A 181 -6.34 -6.06 -23.84
C MET A 181 -7.15 -7.14 -24.56
N GLU A 182 -7.34 -8.31 -23.94
CA GLU A 182 -8.18 -9.38 -24.49
C GLU A 182 -9.64 -8.94 -24.61
N ARG A 183 -10.17 -8.22 -23.63
CA ARG A 183 -11.52 -7.63 -23.69
C ARG A 183 -11.66 -6.66 -24.86
N ILE A 184 -10.67 -5.79 -25.10
CA ILE A 184 -10.67 -4.90 -26.28
C ILE A 184 -10.58 -5.70 -27.58
N LYS A 185 -9.75 -6.75 -27.63
CA LYS A 185 -9.61 -7.59 -28.82
C LYS A 185 -10.92 -8.29 -29.18
N LYS A 186 -11.58 -8.91 -28.20
CA LYS A 186 -12.93 -9.47 -28.39
C LYS A 186 -13.92 -8.39 -28.81
N ALA A 187 -13.85 -7.21 -28.20
CA ALA A 187 -14.75 -6.12 -28.56
C ALA A 187 -14.54 -5.61 -30.00
N LYS A 188 -13.30 -5.63 -30.51
CA LYS A 188 -12.95 -5.36 -31.92
C LYS A 188 -13.52 -6.41 -32.86
N GLU A 189 -13.29 -7.69 -32.54
CA GLU A 189 -13.78 -8.83 -33.33
C GLU A 189 -15.31 -8.83 -33.42
N ASP A 190 -15.97 -8.56 -32.30
CA ASP A 190 -17.43 -8.54 -32.19
C ASP A 190 -18.07 -7.21 -32.64
N LYS A 191 -17.27 -6.24 -33.11
CA LYS A 191 -17.70 -4.85 -33.43
C LYS A 191 -18.56 -4.20 -32.32
N SER A 192 -18.29 -4.61 -31.09
CA SER A 192 -19.04 -4.23 -29.89
C SER A 192 -18.50 -2.97 -29.19
N LEU A 193 -17.54 -2.26 -29.79
CA LEU A 193 -17.19 -0.89 -29.43
C LEU A 193 -16.97 -0.08 -30.69
N THR A 194 -17.18 1.23 -30.61
CA THR A 194 -16.81 2.15 -31.69
C THR A 194 -15.29 2.31 -31.75
N GLU A 195 -14.75 2.70 -32.90
CA GLU A 195 -13.30 2.90 -33.05
C GLU A 195 -12.74 3.94 -32.05
N ASP A 196 -13.52 4.97 -31.72
CA ASP A 196 -13.11 6.01 -30.78
C ASP A 196 -13.10 5.49 -29.33
N GLU A 197 -14.12 4.72 -28.91
CA GLU A 197 -14.13 4.07 -27.59
C GLU A 197 -12.98 3.06 -27.45
N ILE A 198 -12.66 2.34 -28.51
CA ILE A 198 -11.53 1.41 -28.56
C ILE A 198 -10.21 2.17 -28.36
N LYS A 199 -9.98 3.26 -29.10
CA LYS A 199 -8.78 4.08 -28.97
C LYS A 199 -8.63 4.63 -27.57
N GLU A 200 -9.70 5.14 -26.98
CA GLU A 200 -9.65 5.68 -25.61
C GLU A 200 -9.26 4.60 -24.60
N ARG A 201 -9.84 3.40 -24.70
CA ARG A 201 -9.50 2.27 -23.82
C ARG A 201 -8.06 1.79 -24.03
N GLU A 202 -7.59 1.72 -25.28
CA GLU A 202 -6.20 1.40 -25.60
C GLU A 202 -5.23 2.42 -25.02
N GLU A 203 -5.56 3.72 -25.06
CA GLU A 203 -4.75 4.76 -24.43
C GLU A 203 -4.70 4.63 -22.91
N ARG A 204 -5.83 4.33 -22.26
CA ARG A 204 -5.88 4.07 -20.81
C ARG A 204 -5.01 2.87 -20.43
N ILE A 205 -5.11 1.77 -21.18
CA ILE A 205 -4.27 0.58 -21.00
C ILE A 205 -2.79 0.93 -21.19
N LYS A 206 -2.44 1.66 -22.26
CA LYS A 206 -1.06 2.08 -22.53
C LYS A 206 -0.49 2.95 -21.40
N LYS A 207 -1.29 3.85 -20.82
CA LYS A 207 -0.89 4.63 -19.64
C LYS A 207 -0.64 3.73 -18.43
N ALA A 208 -1.46 2.71 -18.21
CA ALA A 208 -1.27 1.74 -17.14
C ALA A 208 -0.01 0.87 -17.37
N GLU A 209 0.23 0.41 -18.59
CA GLU A 209 1.44 -0.34 -18.98
C GLU A 209 2.71 0.46 -18.70
N ASN A 210 2.74 1.73 -19.12
CA ASN A 210 3.88 2.61 -18.87
C ASN A 210 4.15 2.79 -17.38
N LYS A 211 3.10 2.94 -16.56
CA LYS A 211 3.24 3.02 -15.10
C LYS A 211 3.82 1.72 -14.53
N ILE A 212 3.29 0.55 -14.92
CA ILE A 212 3.81 -0.74 -14.45
C ILE A 212 5.28 -0.95 -14.86
N ASN A 213 5.62 -0.65 -16.11
CA ASN A 213 6.99 -0.78 -16.60
C ASN A 213 7.95 0.15 -15.85
N SER A 214 7.55 1.41 -15.59
CA SER A 214 8.37 2.33 -14.80
C SER A 214 8.58 1.87 -13.35
N LEU A 215 7.56 1.27 -12.74
CA LEU A 215 7.65 0.68 -11.41
C LEU A 215 8.57 -0.54 -11.40
N GLU A 216 8.47 -1.42 -12.39
CA GLU A 216 9.33 -2.59 -12.55
C GLU A 216 10.80 -2.20 -12.70
N GLU A 217 11.10 -1.20 -13.52
CA GLU A 217 12.46 -0.66 -13.64
C GLU A 217 12.98 -0.06 -12.34
N ALA A 218 12.14 0.70 -11.62
CA ALA A 218 12.52 1.29 -10.34
C ALA A 218 12.83 0.21 -9.29
N ILE A 219 12.02 -0.85 -9.24
CA ILE A 219 12.24 -1.99 -8.35
C ILE A 219 13.49 -2.77 -8.74
N LYS A 220 13.73 -2.99 -10.04
CA LYS A 220 14.96 -3.63 -10.54
C LYS A 220 16.20 -2.86 -10.12
N LYS A 221 16.23 -1.54 -10.35
CA LYS A 221 17.34 -0.65 -9.92
C LYS A 221 17.52 -0.68 -8.40
N ALA A 222 16.42 -0.75 -7.64
CA ALA A 222 16.49 -0.84 -6.18
C ALA A 222 17.06 -2.19 -5.70
N LYS A 223 16.69 -3.30 -6.35
CA LYS A 223 17.26 -4.64 -6.10
C LYS A 223 18.76 -4.70 -6.40
N GLU A 224 19.20 -4.13 -7.51
CA GLU A 224 20.63 -4.05 -7.88
C GLU A 224 21.43 -3.28 -6.82
N LYS A 225 20.98 -2.08 -6.44
CA LYS A 225 21.62 -1.30 -5.36
C LYS A 225 21.63 -2.03 -4.02
N MET A 226 20.60 -2.81 -3.73
CA MET A 226 20.53 -3.62 -2.52
C MET A 226 21.52 -4.78 -2.55
N LYS A 227 21.69 -5.43 -3.71
CA LYS A 227 22.70 -6.48 -3.90
C LYS A 227 24.11 -5.94 -3.67
N GLU A 228 24.45 -4.80 -4.27
CA GLU A 228 25.75 -4.13 -4.05
C GLU A 228 25.99 -3.83 -2.56
N LYS A 229 24.99 -3.26 -1.87
CA LYS A 229 25.10 -2.96 -0.43
C LYS A 229 25.25 -4.22 0.41
N THR A 230 24.60 -5.31 0.04
CA THR A 230 24.68 -6.60 0.74
C THR A 230 26.05 -7.24 0.55
N GLU A 231 26.63 -7.15 -0.64
CA GLU A 231 28.02 -7.57 -0.91
C GLU A 231 29.06 -6.71 -0.15
N GLN A 232 28.83 -5.40 -0.02
CA GLN A 232 29.67 -4.55 0.82
C GLN A 232 29.57 -4.95 2.29
N LEU A 233 28.35 -5.24 2.77
CA LEU A 233 28.12 -5.70 4.14
C LEU A 233 28.84 -7.03 4.40
N SER A 234 28.77 -7.99 3.48
CA SER A 234 29.44 -9.28 3.63
C SER A 234 30.96 -9.16 3.64
N LYS A 235 31.55 -8.33 2.76
CA LYS A 235 32.99 -8.06 2.75
C LYS A 235 33.50 -7.46 4.06
N ILE A 236 32.71 -6.58 4.68
CA ILE A 236 33.05 -5.97 5.98
C ILE A 236 32.99 -7.04 7.09
N LEU A 237 31.96 -7.89 7.10
CA LEU A 237 31.77 -8.93 8.12
C LEU A 237 32.80 -10.06 8.03
N VAL A 238 33.27 -10.41 6.83
CA VAL A 238 34.31 -11.43 6.64
C VAL A 238 35.68 -10.93 7.13
N LYS A 239 35.96 -9.63 6.99
CA LYS A 239 37.21 -9.02 7.49
C LYS A 239 37.30 -8.92 9.02
N GLU A 240 36.19 -8.99 9.75
CA GLU A 240 36.20 -8.99 11.24
C GLU A 240 36.41 -10.38 11.86
N ASN A 241 36.32 -11.45 11.07
CA ASN A 241 36.44 -12.85 11.54
C ASN A 241 37.78 -13.52 11.20
N ASN A 242 38.69 -12.82 10.51
CA ASN A 242 40.09 -13.22 10.26
C ASN A 242 41.03 -12.29 11.04
#